data_AF-A0A947NZ19-F1
#
_entry.id   AF-A0A947NZ19-F1
#
_cell.length_a   1.000
_cell.length_b   1.000
_cell.length_c   1.000
_cell.angle_alpha   90.00
_cell.angle_beta   90.00
_cell.angle_gamma   90.00
#
_symmetry.space_group_name_H-M   'P 1'
#
loop_
_entity.id
_entity.type
_entity.pdbx_description
1 polymer ?
#
loop_
_entity_poly.entity_id
_entity_poly.type
_entity_poly.pdbx_seq_one_letter_code
_entity_poly.pdbx_strand_id
1 'polypeptide(L)'
;MNRYIAFARQDRTFRWANVALLAITAAAMFGLIFSVYQTVESEREEREQVRMTNEVLTDLRSVSQAVLNAETGQRGYLITLDRRYLESYLAGREQIDPALSGLGSSLAVGATPRQQELFDRIETLAAAKFAELDSSVRLLDNGQLIEARAAVLSDEGHETMARLRRAIAEMERIELELLARATAETARAEARVLPLLGGLVLLLILAMASTARLVARTARAEAEAAQAMMLGEARDRADLLARELNHRVKNLFAVVLAIVQLSARDKPEAKPVTDSIAERIRALLTAHEVSQGELDRPVASLRALVETSLAPYRSARLQATIEGDEILLPAAQVTPLGLVLHELTTNAVKYGAWSQGGTIEVRWDRQGNEIRMVWRERGVVVEQQPERRGFGSMLMISAARQFGGTLERDFHGDGLEVVITLPVKD
;
A
#
# COMPACT_ATOMS: atom_id res chain seq x y z
N MET A 1 -9.45 -10.51 23.26
CA MET A 1 -8.70 -11.72 22.86
C MET A 1 -8.64 -11.93 21.34
N ASN A 2 -9.77 -11.97 20.61
CA ASN A 2 -9.80 -12.32 19.17
C ASN A 2 -9.07 -11.34 18.21
N ARG A 3 -9.03 -10.03 18.51
CA ARG A 3 -8.35 -9.05 17.64
C ARG A 3 -6.81 -9.13 17.67
N TYR A 4 -6.23 -9.53 18.81
CA TYR A 4 -4.78 -9.67 18.96
C TYR A 4 -4.22 -10.90 18.21
N ILE A 5 -4.98 -12.00 18.19
CA ILE A 5 -4.61 -13.24 17.48
C ILE A 5 -4.69 -13.04 15.96
N ALA A 6 -5.65 -12.25 15.47
CA ALA A 6 -5.78 -11.92 14.05
C ALA A 6 -4.60 -11.06 13.55
N PHE A 7 -4.19 -10.05 14.33
CA PHE A 7 -3.07 -9.17 13.98
C PHE A 7 -1.73 -9.95 13.93
N ALA A 8 -1.46 -10.80 14.93
CA ALA A 8 -0.25 -11.63 14.96
C ALA A 8 -0.21 -12.69 13.84
N ARG A 9 -1.36 -13.24 13.42
CA ARG A 9 -1.43 -14.16 12.26
C ARG A 9 -1.12 -13.45 10.95
N GLN A 10 -1.65 -12.23 10.77
CA GLN A 10 -1.48 -11.44 9.55
C GLN A 10 -0.02 -11.00 9.36
N ASP A 11 0.67 -10.67 10.44
CA ASP A 11 2.09 -10.29 10.40
C ASP A 11 3.01 -11.49 10.09
N ARG A 12 2.66 -12.68 10.61
CA ARG A 12 3.38 -13.92 10.32
C ARG A 12 3.19 -14.36 8.87
N THR A 13 1.96 -14.36 8.36
CA THR A 13 1.70 -14.73 6.95
C THR A 13 2.37 -13.76 5.97
N PHE A 14 2.43 -12.47 6.30
CA PHE A 14 3.09 -11.47 5.46
C PHE A 14 4.62 -11.63 5.43
N ARG A 15 5.27 -12.00 6.55
CA ARG A 15 6.71 -12.33 6.58
C ARG A 15 7.04 -13.57 5.76
N TRP A 16 6.23 -14.64 5.87
CA TRP A 16 6.41 -15.84 5.06
C TRP A 16 6.18 -15.58 3.56
N ALA A 17 5.26 -14.68 3.20
CA ALA A 17 5.04 -14.29 1.80
C ALA A 17 6.29 -13.62 1.18
N ASN A 18 7.01 -12.79 1.92
CA ASN A 18 8.25 -12.17 1.42
C ASN A 18 9.43 -13.14 1.35
N VAL A 19 9.58 -14.02 2.34
CA VAL A 19 10.60 -15.08 2.29
C VAL A 19 10.32 -15.99 1.09
N ALA A 20 9.06 -16.33 0.85
CA ALA A 20 8.64 -17.08 -0.33
C ALA A 20 8.95 -16.31 -1.62
N LEU A 21 8.68 -15.00 -1.68
CA LEU A 21 8.99 -14.16 -2.84
C LEU A 21 10.49 -14.13 -3.12
N LEU A 22 11.34 -13.95 -2.10
CA LEU A 22 12.81 -14.01 -2.24
C LEU A 22 13.27 -15.38 -2.72
N ALA A 23 12.72 -16.46 -2.17
CA ALA A 23 13.04 -17.82 -2.60
C ALA A 23 12.62 -18.09 -4.06
N ILE A 24 11.43 -17.63 -4.46
CA ILE A 24 10.95 -17.70 -5.84
C ILE A 24 11.88 -16.90 -6.78
N THR A 25 12.30 -15.71 -6.36
CA THR A 25 13.19 -14.85 -7.16
C THR A 25 14.57 -15.49 -7.31
N ALA A 26 15.12 -16.08 -6.24
CA ALA A 26 16.38 -16.81 -6.28
C ALA A 26 16.31 -18.06 -7.17
N ALA A 27 15.22 -18.82 -7.07
CA ALA A 27 14.97 -19.98 -7.94
C ALA A 27 14.82 -19.57 -9.41
N ALA A 28 14.10 -18.47 -9.69
CA ALA A 28 13.97 -17.91 -11.03
C ALA A 28 15.33 -17.45 -11.60
N MET A 29 16.16 -16.82 -10.78
CA MET A 29 17.51 -16.39 -11.17
C MET A 29 18.41 -17.59 -11.50
N PHE A 30 18.37 -18.63 -10.66
CA PHE A 30 19.10 -19.88 -10.92
C PHE A 30 18.62 -20.56 -12.21
N GLY A 31 17.31 -20.65 -12.42
CA GLY A 31 16.72 -21.19 -13.64
C GLY A 31 17.11 -20.41 -14.89
N LEU A 32 17.17 -19.07 -14.80
CA LEU A 32 17.63 -18.21 -15.89
C LEU A 32 19.12 -18.44 -16.19
N ILE A 33 19.98 -18.46 -15.17
CA ILE A 33 21.42 -18.72 -15.34
C ILE A 33 21.64 -20.09 -15.98
N PHE A 34 20.91 -21.11 -15.52
CA PHE A 34 20.95 -22.45 -16.10
C PHE A 34 20.49 -22.46 -17.56
N SER A 35 19.40 -21.76 -17.90
CA SER A 35 18.91 -21.63 -19.27
C SER A 35 19.89 -20.91 -20.18
N VAL A 36 20.53 -19.84 -19.71
CA VAL A 36 21.56 -19.10 -20.45
C VAL A 36 22.78 -20.00 -20.67
N TYR A 37 23.22 -20.71 -19.63
CA TYR A 37 24.32 -21.67 -19.75
C TYR A 37 24.02 -22.74 -20.80
N GLN A 38 22.83 -23.35 -20.78
CA GLN A 38 22.42 -24.32 -21.80
C GLN A 38 22.39 -23.74 -23.21
N THR A 39 21.95 -22.49 -23.35
CA THR A 39 21.88 -21.80 -24.66
C THR A 39 23.28 -21.50 -25.22
N VAL A 40 24.21 -21.09 -24.36
CA VAL A 40 25.60 -20.82 -24.76
C VAL A 40 26.34 -22.10 -25.14
N GLU A 41 26.09 -23.19 -24.40
CA GLU A 41 26.73 -24.48 -24.71
C GLU A 41 26.18 -25.08 -26.01
N SER A 42 24.86 -25.02 -26.24
CA SER A 42 24.25 -25.48 -27.50
C SER A 42 24.72 -24.66 -28.71
N GLU A 43 24.93 -23.34 -28.53
CA GLU A 43 25.46 -22.48 -29.59
C GLU A 43 26.82 -22.95 -30.11
N ARG A 44 27.68 -23.55 -29.27
CA ARG A 44 29.03 -23.98 -29.69
C ARG A 44 28.98 -25.19 -30.60
N GLU A 45 28.21 -26.21 -30.21
CA GLU A 45 28.02 -27.43 -31.00
C GLU A 45 27.28 -27.14 -32.31
N GLU A 46 26.26 -26.27 -32.27
CA GLU A 46 25.50 -25.86 -33.45
C GLU A 46 26.35 -25.05 -34.45
N ARG A 47 27.24 -24.16 -33.97
CA ARG A 47 28.16 -23.40 -34.85
C ARG A 47 29.13 -24.31 -35.60
N GLU A 48 29.60 -25.37 -34.96
CA GLU A 48 30.46 -26.36 -35.62
C GLU A 48 29.69 -27.14 -36.69
N GLN A 49 28.47 -27.58 -36.40
CA GLN A 49 27.60 -28.24 -37.37
C GLN A 49 27.27 -27.33 -38.57
N VAL A 50 26.98 -26.05 -38.32
CA VAL A 50 26.71 -25.05 -39.38
C VAL A 50 27.95 -24.82 -40.24
N ARG A 51 29.15 -24.78 -39.65
CA ARG A 51 30.41 -24.68 -40.41
C ARG A 51 30.57 -25.88 -41.34
N MET A 52 30.45 -27.10 -40.81
CA MET A 52 30.60 -28.34 -41.58
C MET A 52 29.58 -28.42 -42.74
N THR A 53 28.32 -28.08 -42.47
CA THR A 53 27.26 -28.05 -43.49
C THR A 53 27.60 -27.08 -44.64
N ASN A 54 28.15 -25.89 -44.32
CA ASN A 54 28.56 -24.92 -45.33
C ASN A 54 29.80 -25.36 -46.12
N GLU A 55 30.74 -26.06 -45.49
CA GLU A 55 31.90 -26.66 -46.16
C GLU A 55 31.44 -27.71 -47.19
N VAL A 56 30.57 -28.64 -46.80
CA VAL A 56 29.97 -29.64 -47.72
C VAL A 56 29.25 -28.98 -48.90
N LEU A 57 28.43 -27.95 -48.66
CA LEU A 57 27.75 -27.21 -49.72
C LEU A 57 28.73 -26.51 -50.69
N THR A 58 29.86 -26.02 -50.18
CA THR A 58 30.91 -25.38 -50.98
C THR A 58 31.65 -26.41 -51.82
N ASP A 59 31.95 -27.57 -51.26
CA ASP A 59 32.61 -28.67 -51.96
C ASP A 59 31.70 -29.25 -53.06
N LEU A 60 30.40 -29.44 -52.78
CA LEU A 60 29.41 -29.87 -53.77
C LEU A 60 29.29 -28.91 -54.96
N ARG A 61 29.31 -27.59 -54.70
CA ARG A 61 29.32 -26.58 -55.76
C ARG A 61 30.60 -26.66 -56.59
N SER A 62 31.74 -26.91 -55.95
CA SER A 62 33.04 -27.06 -56.62
C SER A 62 33.05 -28.30 -57.52
N VAL A 63 32.53 -29.44 -57.05
CA VAL A 63 32.35 -30.66 -57.86
C VAL A 63 31.44 -30.38 -59.06
N SER A 64 30.29 -29.74 -58.84
CA SER A 64 29.34 -29.40 -59.92
C SER A 64 29.96 -28.48 -60.98
N GLN A 65 30.70 -27.45 -60.55
CA GLN A 65 31.41 -26.52 -61.43
C GLN A 65 32.53 -27.21 -62.22
N ALA A 66 33.34 -28.04 -61.56
CA ALA A 66 34.43 -28.76 -62.21
C ALA A 66 33.91 -29.66 -63.34
N VAL A 67 32.83 -30.41 -63.08
CA VAL A 67 32.21 -31.30 -64.09
C VAL A 67 31.57 -30.48 -65.23
N LEU A 68 30.89 -29.37 -64.91
CA LEU A 68 30.26 -28.53 -65.93
C LEU A 68 31.30 -27.85 -66.84
N ASN A 69 32.40 -27.34 -66.26
CA ASN A 69 33.50 -26.75 -67.01
C ASN A 69 34.18 -27.80 -67.90
N ALA A 70 34.38 -29.01 -67.37
CA ALA A 70 34.94 -30.13 -68.10
C ALA A 70 34.10 -30.53 -69.32
N GLU A 71 32.80 -30.73 -69.10
CA GLU A 71 31.86 -31.09 -70.17
C GLU A 71 31.71 -29.97 -71.21
N THR A 72 31.64 -28.70 -70.77
CA THR A 72 31.49 -27.56 -71.67
C THR A 72 32.74 -27.35 -72.53
N GLY A 73 33.93 -27.45 -71.93
CA GLY A 73 35.21 -27.33 -72.65
C GLY A 73 35.40 -28.46 -73.67
N GLN A 74 35.10 -29.70 -73.26
CA GLN A 74 35.18 -30.86 -74.15
C GLN A 74 34.21 -30.72 -75.34
N ARG A 75 32.95 -30.33 -75.11
CA ARG A 75 31.98 -30.11 -76.20
C ARG A 75 32.40 -28.98 -77.13
N GLY A 76 32.92 -27.88 -76.57
CA GLY A 76 33.46 -26.77 -77.34
C GLY A 76 34.57 -27.21 -78.29
N TYR A 77 35.52 -28.01 -77.80
CA TYR A 77 36.60 -28.57 -78.61
C TYR A 77 36.08 -29.56 -79.66
N LEU A 78 35.15 -30.45 -79.30
CA LEU A 78 34.54 -31.41 -80.24
C LEU A 78 33.82 -30.74 -81.41
N ILE A 79 33.15 -29.62 -81.16
CA ILE A 79 32.37 -28.87 -82.16
C ILE A 79 33.28 -28.02 -83.05
N THR A 80 34.22 -27.30 -82.45
CA THR A 80 35.00 -26.26 -83.12
C THR A 80 36.39 -26.71 -83.57
N LEU A 81 36.92 -27.79 -82.98
CA LEU A 81 38.32 -28.23 -83.08
C LEU A 81 39.35 -27.17 -82.61
N ASP A 82 38.89 -26.14 -81.90
CA ASP A 82 39.73 -25.08 -81.36
C ASP A 82 40.21 -25.45 -79.94
N ARG A 83 41.53 -25.62 -79.80
CA ARG A 83 42.17 -26.01 -78.55
C ARG A 83 41.96 -25.02 -77.41
N ARG A 84 41.59 -23.77 -77.68
CA ARG A 84 41.26 -22.79 -76.62
C ARG A 84 40.10 -23.26 -75.73
N TYR A 85 39.17 -24.07 -76.26
CA TYR A 85 38.09 -24.64 -75.45
C TYR A 85 38.56 -25.74 -74.48
N LEU A 86 39.74 -26.32 -74.69
CA LEU A 86 40.32 -27.31 -73.76
C LEU A 86 40.77 -26.67 -72.45
N GLU A 87 41.01 -25.36 -72.38
CA GLU A 87 41.38 -24.67 -71.14
C GLU A 87 40.34 -24.90 -70.03
N SER A 88 39.04 -24.78 -70.35
CA SER A 88 37.96 -25.07 -69.41
C SER A 88 37.90 -26.55 -69.02
N TYR A 89 38.29 -27.45 -69.93
CA TYR A 89 38.35 -28.88 -69.63
C TYR A 89 39.49 -29.24 -68.67
N LEU A 90 40.68 -28.71 -68.93
CA LEU A 90 41.85 -28.89 -68.07
C LEU A 90 41.60 -28.29 -66.68
N ALA A 91 40.99 -27.11 -66.61
CA ALA A 91 40.61 -26.49 -65.34
C ALA A 91 39.62 -27.37 -64.55
N GLY A 92 38.60 -27.94 -65.23
CA GLY A 92 37.68 -28.88 -64.59
C GLY A 92 38.37 -30.16 -64.09
N ARG A 93 39.34 -30.69 -64.85
CA ARG A 93 40.10 -31.89 -64.46
C ARG A 93 41.04 -31.65 -63.29
N GLU A 94 41.64 -30.46 -63.19
CA GLU A 94 42.49 -30.07 -62.06
C GLU A 94 41.68 -29.84 -60.79
N GLN A 95 40.42 -29.38 -60.91
CA GLN A 95 39.56 -29.04 -59.77
C GLN A 95 38.80 -30.23 -59.18
N ILE A 96 38.49 -31.27 -59.96
CA ILE A 96 37.60 -32.36 -59.50
C ILE A 96 38.19 -33.18 -58.35
N ASP A 97 39.47 -33.58 -58.44
CA ASP A 97 40.08 -34.44 -57.43
C ASP A 97 40.24 -33.71 -56.06
N PRO A 98 40.70 -32.45 -56.02
CA PRO A 98 40.66 -31.64 -54.80
C PRO A 98 39.25 -31.44 -54.25
N ALA A 99 38.25 -31.21 -55.10
CA ALA A 99 36.87 -30.99 -54.67
C ALA A 99 36.24 -32.25 -54.05
N LEU A 100 36.48 -33.44 -54.63
CA LEU A 100 36.03 -34.71 -54.06
C LEU A 100 36.76 -35.05 -52.75
N SER A 101 38.06 -34.75 -52.68
CA SER A 101 38.85 -34.92 -51.45
C SER A 101 38.37 -34.01 -50.32
N GLY A 102 38.06 -32.75 -50.64
CA GLY A 102 37.45 -31.79 -49.72
C GLY A 102 36.12 -32.30 -49.18
N LEU A 103 35.22 -32.69 -50.09
CA LEU A 103 33.91 -33.24 -49.73
C LEU A 103 34.02 -34.47 -48.83
N GLY A 104 34.93 -35.40 -49.14
CA GLY A 104 35.17 -36.59 -48.31
C GLY A 104 35.72 -36.25 -46.93
N SER A 105 36.59 -35.24 -46.83
CA SER A 105 37.14 -34.78 -45.55
C SER A 105 36.08 -34.10 -44.68
N SER A 106 35.20 -33.29 -45.28
CA SER A 106 34.09 -32.62 -44.62
C SER A 106 33.05 -33.63 -44.08
N LEU A 107 32.92 -34.80 -44.71
CA LEU A 107 32.02 -35.88 -44.31
C LEU A 107 32.67 -36.92 -43.37
N ALA A 108 33.98 -36.86 -43.13
CA ALA A 108 34.71 -37.90 -42.38
C ALA A 108 34.24 -38.06 -40.91
N VAL A 109 33.67 -37.01 -40.33
CA VAL A 109 33.18 -36.99 -38.94
C VAL A 109 31.71 -36.61 -38.95
N GLY A 110 30.83 -37.50 -38.48
CA GLY A 110 29.42 -37.16 -38.27
C GLY A 110 28.50 -37.24 -39.51
N ALA A 111 28.96 -37.74 -40.64
CA ALA A 111 28.09 -37.99 -41.80
C ALA A 111 27.05 -39.08 -41.51
N THR A 112 25.82 -38.84 -41.97
CA THR A 112 24.75 -39.83 -41.96
C THR A 112 25.02 -40.93 -42.98
N PRO A 113 24.45 -42.14 -42.79
CA PRO A 113 24.58 -43.22 -43.77
C PRO A 113 24.15 -42.82 -45.19
N ARG A 114 23.15 -41.94 -45.30
CA ARG A 114 22.67 -41.44 -46.60
C ARG A 114 23.66 -40.47 -47.25
N GLN A 115 24.29 -39.59 -46.48
CA GLN A 115 25.34 -38.70 -46.99
C GLN A 115 26.54 -39.49 -47.49
N GLN A 116 26.96 -40.52 -46.76
CA GLN A 116 28.07 -41.39 -47.20
C GLN A 116 27.73 -42.13 -48.50
N GLU A 117 26.53 -42.72 -48.60
CA GLU A 117 26.07 -43.39 -49.82
C GLU A 117 26.04 -42.44 -51.04
N LEU A 118 25.57 -41.20 -50.83
CA LEU A 118 25.53 -40.19 -51.88
C LEU A 118 26.94 -39.72 -52.27
N PHE A 119 27.87 -39.60 -51.31
CA PHE A 119 29.27 -39.27 -51.59
C PHE A 119 29.94 -40.33 -52.46
N ASP A 120 29.88 -41.60 -52.06
CA ASP A 120 30.46 -42.71 -52.81
C ASP A 120 29.89 -42.79 -54.24
N ARG A 121 28.58 -42.48 -54.38
CA ARG A 121 27.90 -42.41 -55.67
C ARG A 121 28.36 -41.21 -56.52
N ILE A 122 28.54 -40.03 -55.92
CA ILE A 122 29.06 -38.83 -56.59
C ILE A 122 30.48 -39.08 -57.08
N GLU A 123 31.34 -39.64 -56.24
CA GLU A 123 32.72 -40.00 -56.57
C GLU A 123 32.77 -40.96 -57.76
N THR A 124 32.00 -42.06 -57.69
CA THR A 124 31.94 -43.06 -58.76
C THR A 124 31.43 -42.47 -60.08
N LEU A 125 30.37 -41.66 -60.05
CA LEU A 125 29.79 -41.05 -61.25
C LEU A 125 30.69 -39.95 -61.83
N ALA A 126 31.38 -39.18 -60.98
CA ALA A 126 32.34 -38.18 -61.42
C ALA A 126 33.55 -38.83 -62.09
N ALA A 127 34.12 -39.89 -61.49
CA ALA A 127 35.22 -40.65 -62.08
C ALA A 127 34.83 -41.25 -63.45
N ALA A 128 33.65 -41.86 -63.55
CA ALA A 128 33.12 -42.38 -64.81
C ALA A 128 32.95 -41.27 -65.86
N LYS A 129 32.45 -40.10 -65.45
CA LYS A 129 32.27 -38.95 -66.36
C LYS A 129 33.60 -38.42 -66.86
N PHE A 130 34.60 -38.24 -66.00
CA PHE A 130 35.92 -37.78 -66.43
C PHE A 130 36.64 -38.81 -67.30
N ALA A 131 36.49 -40.11 -67.04
CA ALA A 131 37.03 -41.15 -67.92
C ALA A 131 36.43 -41.09 -69.34
N GLU A 132 35.13 -40.81 -69.47
CA GLU A 132 34.45 -40.58 -70.75
C GLU A 132 34.97 -39.34 -71.47
N LEU A 133 35.11 -38.22 -70.75
CA LEU A 133 35.66 -36.98 -71.30
C LEU A 133 37.13 -37.14 -71.76
N ASP A 134 37.96 -37.78 -70.94
CA ASP A 134 39.38 -38.06 -71.24
C ASP A 134 39.51 -38.93 -72.50
N SER A 135 38.67 -39.95 -72.64
CA SER A 135 38.62 -40.82 -73.83
C SER A 135 38.26 -40.01 -75.08
N SER A 136 37.22 -39.17 -75.00
CA SER A 136 36.77 -38.34 -76.11
C SER A 136 37.82 -37.30 -76.54
N VAL A 137 38.50 -36.67 -75.59
CA VAL A 137 39.58 -35.70 -75.89
C VAL A 137 40.78 -36.41 -76.54
N ARG A 138 41.18 -37.60 -76.05
CA ARG A 138 42.26 -38.39 -76.65
C ARG A 138 41.95 -38.82 -78.09
N LEU A 139 40.73 -39.26 -78.38
CA LEU A 139 40.29 -39.59 -79.74
C LEU A 139 40.39 -38.37 -80.67
N LEU A 140 40.03 -37.18 -80.19
CA LEU A 140 40.18 -35.94 -80.95
C LEU A 140 41.65 -35.57 -81.20
N ASP A 141 42.51 -35.70 -80.20
CA ASP A 141 43.95 -35.43 -80.33
C ASP A 141 44.65 -36.40 -81.29
N ASN A 142 44.16 -37.63 -81.41
CA ASN A 142 44.62 -38.63 -82.37
C ASN A 142 44.01 -38.45 -83.78
N GLY A 143 43.17 -37.43 -84.01
CA GLY A 143 42.51 -37.17 -85.29
C GLY A 143 41.30 -38.06 -85.59
N GLN A 144 40.83 -38.85 -84.62
CA GLN A 144 39.71 -39.80 -84.76
C GLN A 144 38.35 -39.12 -84.49
N LEU A 145 38.02 -38.09 -85.29
CA LEU A 145 36.82 -37.25 -85.07
C LEU A 145 35.50 -38.04 -85.10
N ILE A 146 35.37 -39.02 -85.99
CA ILE A 146 34.12 -39.81 -86.14
C ILE A 146 33.86 -40.67 -84.91
N GLU A 147 34.92 -41.31 -84.38
CA GLU A 147 34.84 -42.14 -83.18
C GLU A 147 34.58 -41.28 -81.93
N ALA A 148 35.22 -40.12 -81.82
CA ALA A 148 34.97 -39.16 -80.73
C ALA A 148 33.51 -38.66 -80.74
N ARG A 149 32.94 -38.37 -81.93
CA ARG A 149 31.53 -37.96 -82.06
C ARG A 149 30.58 -39.10 -81.74
N ALA A 150 30.87 -40.33 -82.18
CA ALA A 150 30.05 -41.50 -81.89
C ALA A 150 30.02 -41.80 -80.38
N ALA A 151 31.15 -41.65 -79.68
CA ALA A 151 31.23 -41.81 -78.23
C ALA A 151 30.36 -40.78 -77.48
N VAL A 152 30.38 -39.52 -77.89
CA VAL A 152 29.59 -38.43 -77.25
C VAL A 152 28.10 -38.49 -77.60
N LEU A 153 27.75 -39.03 -78.78
CA LEU A 153 26.37 -39.29 -79.18
C LEU A 153 25.77 -40.52 -78.49
N SER A 154 26.54 -41.26 -77.70
CA SER A 154 25.99 -42.30 -76.83
C SER A 154 25.20 -41.66 -75.69
N ASP A 155 23.99 -42.16 -75.41
CA ASP A 155 23.17 -41.67 -74.29
C ASP A 155 23.82 -41.90 -72.91
N GLU A 156 24.89 -42.69 -72.84
CA GLU A 156 25.62 -43.07 -71.62
C GLU A 156 26.27 -41.87 -70.92
N GLY A 157 26.90 -40.95 -71.68
CA GLY A 157 27.52 -39.74 -71.13
C GLY A 157 26.49 -38.73 -70.59
N HIS A 158 25.31 -38.66 -71.22
CA HIS A 158 24.18 -37.84 -70.77
C HIS A 158 23.52 -38.44 -69.53
N GLU A 159 23.29 -39.75 -69.51
CA GLU A 159 22.68 -40.42 -68.36
C GLU A 159 23.58 -40.35 -67.11
N THR A 160 24.89 -40.54 -67.27
CA THR A 160 25.87 -40.40 -66.18
C THR A 160 25.83 -38.99 -65.59
N MET A 161 25.81 -37.95 -66.43
CA MET A 161 25.70 -36.57 -65.97
C MET A 161 24.36 -36.29 -65.27
N ALA A 162 23.25 -36.82 -65.79
CA ALA A 162 21.94 -36.67 -65.17
C ALA A 162 21.84 -37.40 -63.82
N ARG A 163 22.51 -38.55 -63.66
CA ARG A 163 22.61 -39.26 -62.37
C ARG A 163 23.50 -38.49 -61.39
N LEU A 164 24.63 -37.93 -61.84
CA LEU A 164 25.54 -37.15 -61.02
C LEU A 164 24.88 -35.86 -60.49
N ARG A 165 24.24 -35.08 -61.38
CA ARG A 165 23.48 -33.88 -60.97
C ARG A 165 22.38 -34.20 -59.96
N ARG A 166 21.68 -35.33 -60.13
CA ARG A 166 20.65 -35.77 -59.17
C ARG A 166 21.24 -36.13 -57.81
N ALA A 167 22.37 -36.83 -57.77
CA ALA A 167 23.03 -37.18 -56.52
C ALA A 167 23.54 -35.93 -55.77
N ILE A 168 24.14 -34.98 -56.50
CA ILE A 168 24.58 -33.69 -55.94
C ILE A 168 23.38 -32.90 -55.40
N ALA A 169 22.30 -32.78 -56.18
CA ALA A 169 21.10 -32.03 -55.75
C ALA A 169 20.41 -32.68 -54.54
N GLU A 170 20.42 -34.00 -54.44
CA GLU A 170 19.89 -34.71 -53.28
C GLU A 170 20.75 -34.44 -52.03
N MET A 171 22.07 -34.50 -52.15
CA MET A 171 22.96 -34.16 -51.02
C MET A 171 22.81 -32.69 -50.62
N GLU A 172 22.77 -31.76 -51.58
CA GLU A 172 22.56 -30.33 -51.32
C GLU A 172 21.24 -30.09 -50.58
N ARG A 173 20.17 -30.81 -50.95
CA ARG A 173 18.90 -30.72 -50.24
C ARG A 173 19.01 -31.19 -48.78
N ILE A 174 19.71 -32.29 -48.53
CA ILE A 174 19.93 -32.80 -47.17
C ILE A 174 20.67 -31.76 -46.33
N GLU A 175 21.75 -31.17 -46.84
CA GLU A 175 22.52 -30.14 -46.14
C GLU A 175 21.70 -28.87 -45.88
N LEU A 176 20.93 -28.40 -46.86
CA LEU A 176 20.07 -27.23 -46.69
C LEU A 176 18.97 -27.47 -45.66
N GLU A 177 18.40 -28.68 -45.59
CA GLU A 177 17.42 -29.06 -44.57
C GLU A 177 18.04 -29.13 -43.17
N LEU A 178 19.27 -29.63 -43.04
CA LEU A 178 20.02 -29.63 -41.76
C LEU A 178 20.33 -28.21 -41.30
N LEU A 179 20.80 -27.35 -42.21
CA LEU A 179 21.09 -25.94 -41.92
C LEU A 179 19.83 -25.17 -41.48
N ALA A 180 18.70 -25.39 -42.15
CA ALA A 180 17.42 -24.77 -41.79
C ALA A 180 16.92 -25.21 -40.40
N ARG A 181 17.19 -26.45 -40.00
CA ARG A 181 16.83 -26.94 -38.65
C ARG A 181 17.70 -26.31 -37.57
N ALA A 182 19.02 -26.30 -37.75
CA ALA A 182 19.96 -25.70 -36.79
C ALA A 182 19.69 -24.19 -36.58
N THR A 183 19.39 -23.45 -37.65
CA THR A 183 19.05 -22.02 -37.56
C THR A 183 17.67 -21.77 -36.94
N ALA A 184 16.72 -22.69 -37.05
CA ALA A 184 15.42 -22.58 -36.39
C ALA A 184 15.49 -22.91 -34.89
N GLU A 185 16.37 -23.83 -34.49
CA GLU A 185 16.56 -24.23 -33.09
C GLU A 185 17.24 -23.13 -32.27
N THR A 186 18.29 -22.51 -32.81
CA THR A 186 18.94 -21.31 -32.25
C THR A 186 17.94 -20.18 -32.00
N ALA A 187 17.14 -19.82 -33.02
CA ALA A 187 16.13 -18.76 -32.90
C ALA A 187 15.07 -19.06 -31.82
N ARG A 188 14.67 -20.33 -31.64
CA ARG A 188 13.74 -20.74 -30.58
C ARG A 188 14.38 -20.72 -29.19
N ALA A 189 15.67 -21.01 -29.07
CA ALA A 189 16.41 -20.91 -27.82
C ALA A 189 16.51 -19.44 -27.38
N GLU A 190 16.92 -18.55 -28.28
CA GLU A 190 17.00 -17.10 -28.03
C GLU A 190 15.63 -16.52 -27.63
N ALA A 191 14.56 -16.90 -28.34
CA ALA A 191 13.21 -16.42 -28.05
C ALA A 191 12.68 -16.83 -26.65
N ARG A 192 13.24 -17.87 -26.03
CA ARG A 192 12.88 -18.28 -24.66
C ARG A 192 13.59 -17.45 -23.58
N VAL A 193 14.78 -16.91 -23.85
CA VAL A 193 15.59 -16.19 -22.85
C VAL A 193 14.98 -14.82 -22.53
N LEU A 194 14.52 -14.08 -23.53
CA LEU A 194 13.98 -12.73 -23.37
C LEU A 194 12.75 -12.64 -22.43
N PRO A 195 11.70 -13.50 -22.54
CA PRO A 195 10.59 -13.49 -21.61
C PRO A 195 10.99 -13.93 -20.19
N LEU A 196 11.97 -14.84 -20.04
CA LEU A 196 12.49 -15.24 -18.73
C LEU A 196 13.22 -14.08 -18.03
N LEU A 197 14.02 -13.31 -18.77
CA LEU A 197 14.64 -12.07 -18.29
C LEU A 197 13.57 -11.05 -17.83
N GLY A 198 12.55 -10.83 -18.66
CA GLY A 198 11.44 -9.94 -18.31
C GLY A 198 10.70 -10.37 -17.05
N GLY A 199 10.43 -11.68 -16.91
CA GLY A 199 9.83 -12.27 -15.71
C GLY A 199 10.69 -12.08 -14.46
N LEU A 200 12.02 -12.26 -14.56
CA LEU A 200 12.94 -12.05 -13.45
C LEU A 200 12.98 -10.57 -13.01
N VAL A 201 13.06 -9.64 -13.96
CA VAL A 201 13.03 -8.19 -13.67
C VAL A 201 11.72 -7.82 -12.95
N LEU A 202 10.58 -8.36 -13.40
CA LEU A 202 9.30 -8.14 -12.74
C LEU A 202 9.28 -8.69 -11.31
N LEU A 203 9.83 -9.89 -11.07
CA LEU A 203 9.94 -10.46 -9.73
C LEU A 203 10.83 -9.62 -8.81
N LEU A 204 11.95 -9.10 -9.31
CA LEU A 204 12.84 -8.21 -8.56
C LEU A 204 12.13 -6.90 -8.18
N ILE A 205 11.38 -6.29 -9.10
CA ILE A 205 10.59 -5.09 -8.83
C ILE A 205 9.53 -5.37 -7.75
N LEU A 206 8.83 -6.52 -7.85
CA LEU A 206 7.82 -6.92 -6.86
C LEU A 206 8.46 -7.16 -5.48
N ALA A 207 9.63 -7.78 -5.41
CA ALA A 207 10.37 -8.01 -4.17
C ALA A 207 10.87 -6.70 -3.54
N MET A 208 11.41 -5.78 -4.34
CA MET A 208 11.80 -4.45 -3.86
C MET A 208 10.60 -3.66 -3.35
N ALA A 209 9.48 -3.67 -4.09
CA ALA A 209 8.26 -2.98 -3.70
C ALA A 209 7.64 -3.58 -2.42
N SER A 210 7.71 -4.91 -2.24
CA SER A 210 7.23 -5.55 -1.01
C SER A 210 8.11 -5.16 0.18
N THR A 211 9.44 -5.27 0.06
CA THR A 211 10.37 -4.86 1.13
C THR A 211 10.20 -3.39 1.50
N ALA A 212 10.10 -2.49 0.51
CA ALA A 212 9.86 -1.06 0.75
C ALA A 212 8.55 -0.81 1.50
N ARG A 213 7.47 -1.53 1.16
CA ARG A 213 6.19 -1.45 1.88
C ARG A 213 6.30 -1.89 3.33
N LEU A 214 7.10 -2.91 3.65
CA LEU A 214 7.28 -3.34 5.05
C LEU A 214 8.01 -2.27 5.85
N VAL A 215 9.13 -1.77 5.32
CA VAL A 215 9.91 -0.71 5.99
C VAL A 215 9.05 0.54 6.21
N ALA A 216 8.23 0.92 5.22
CA ALA A 216 7.33 2.05 5.38
C ALA A 216 6.24 1.80 6.44
N ARG A 217 5.72 0.58 6.56
CA ARG A 217 4.74 0.22 7.60
C ARG A 217 5.33 0.24 9.00
N THR A 218 6.52 -0.33 9.17
CA THR A 218 7.21 -0.33 10.47
C THR A 218 7.54 1.10 10.91
N ALA A 219 8.06 1.93 10.01
CA ALA A 219 8.36 3.32 10.29
C ALA A 219 7.11 4.15 10.67
N ARG A 220 5.97 3.93 9.99
CA ARG A 220 4.71 4.62 10.32
C ARG A 220 4.19 4.21 11.70
N ALA A 221 4.23 2.92 12.03
CA ALA A 221 3.79 2.43 13.34
C ALA A 221 4.63 3.00 14.48
N GLU A 222 5.95 3.11 14.30
CA GLU A 222 6.85 3.74 15.27
C GLU A 222 6.57 5.23 15.45
N ALA A 223 6.33 5.96 14.35
CA ALA A 223 5.99 7.38 14.41
C ALA A 223 4.65 7.64 15.12
N GLU A 224 3.62 6.84 14.84
CA GLU A 224 2.31 6.93 15.50
C GLU A 224 2.42 6.63 17.01
N ALA A 225 3.21 5.60 17.38
CA ALA A 225 3.43 5.25 18.78
C ALA A 225 4.17 6.36 19.56
N ALA A 226 5.19 6.97 18.96
CA ALA A 226 5.92 8.08 19.56
C ALA A 226 5.00 9.31 19.76
N GLN A 227 4.15 9.62 18.78
CA GLN A 227 3.22 10.73 18.87
C GLN A 227 2.12 10.50 19.92
N ALA A 228 1.60 9.27 20.02
CA ALA A 228 0.62 8.89 21.03
C ALA A 228 1.19 8.97 22.46
N MET A 229 2.45 8.56 22.65
CA MET A 229 3.13 8.66 23.94
C MET A 229 3.30 10.12 24.38
N MET A 230 3.75 10.99 23.47
CA MET A 230 3.89 12.44 23.74
C MET A 230 2.56 13.10 24.11
N LEU A 231 1.47 12.76 23.40
CA LEU A 231 0.15 13.29 23.71
C LEU A 231 -0.38 12.77 25.05
N GLY A 232 -0.11 11.50 25.39
CA GLY A 232 -0.42 10.91 26.69
C GLY A 232 0.27 11.64 27.84
N GLU A 233 1.59 11.83 27.75
CA GLU A 233 2.34 12.56 28.79
C GLU A 233 1.86 14.02 28.96
N ALA A 234 1.53 14.69 27.86
CA ALA A 234 1.01 16.06 27.91
C ALA A 234 -0.37 16.11 28.60
N ARG A 235 -1.24 15.13 28.33
CA ARG A 235 -2.55 14.99 28.98
C ARG A 235 -2.41 14.70 30.47
N ASP A 236 -1.57 13.75 30.85
CA ASP A 236 -1.34 13.41 32.26
C ASP A 236 -0.80 14.60 33.07
N ARG A 237 0.10 15.39 32.47
CA ARG A 237 0.60 16.64 33.09
C ARG A 237 -0.51 17.68 33.23
N ALA A 238 -1.37 17.85 32.23
CA ALA A 238 -2.50 18.76 32.31
C ALA A 238 -3.48 18.36 33.42
N ASP A 239 -3.78 17.07 33.56
CA ASP A 239 -4.69 16.54 34.58
C ASP A 239 -4.12 16.67 36.01
N LEU A 240 -2.80 16.53 36.17
CA LEU A 240 -2.12 16.79 37.43
C LEU A 240 -2.16 18.28 37.80
N LEU A 241 -1.89 19.17 36.83
CA LEU A 241 -1.95 20.62 37.04
C LEU A 241 -3.37 21.09 37.39
N ALA A 242 -4.39 20.57 36.70
CA ALA A 242 -5.79 20.91 36.98
C ALA A 242 -6.19 20.53 38.42
N ARG A 243 -5.78 19.34 38.89
CA ARG A 243 -6.03 18.89 40.27
C ARG A 243 -5.33 19.78 41.31
N GLU A 244 -4.07 20.15 41.07
CA GLU A 244 -3.31 21.04 41.96
C GLU A 244 -3.92 22.45 42.01
N LEU A 245 -4.37 22.99 40.88
CA LEU A 245 -5.06 24.27 40.83
C LEU A 245 -6.34 24.26 41.65
N ASN A 246 -7.17 23.22 41.50
CA ASN A 246 -8.41 23.08 42.27
C ASN A 246 -8.13 22.99 43.78
N HIS A 247 -7.10 22.25 44.19
CA HIS A 247 -6.69 22.20 45.59
C HIS A 247 -6.26 23.58 46.12
N ARG A 248 -5.51 24.35 45.32
CA ARG A 248 -5.10 25.72 45.69
C ARG A 248 -6.29 26.67 45.82
N VAL A 249 -7.29 26.56 44.95
CA VAL A 249 -8.51 27.37 45.05
C VAL A 249 -9.23 27.08 46.37
N LYS A 250 -9.37 25.81 46.77
CA LYS A 250 -9.96 25.45 48.07
C LYS A 250 -9.18 26.06 49.23
N ASN A 251 -7.85 26.03 49.18
CA ASN A 251 -7.01 26.64 50.20
C ASN A 251 -7.20 28.16 50.29
N LEU A 252 -7.32 28.85 49.15
CA LEU A 252 -7.58 30.30 49.13
C LEU A 252 -8.93 30.63 49.77
N PHE A 253 -9.98 29.87 49.46
CA PHE A 253 -11.30 30.06 50.10
C PHE A 253 -11.25 29.83 51.61
N ALA A 254 -10.50 28.84 52.09
CA ALA A 254 -10.32 28.59 53.52
C ALA A 254 -9.63 29.78 54.23
N VAL A 255 -8.61 30.36 53.60
CA VAL A 255 -7.92 31.55 54.12
C VAL A 255 -8.86 32.76 54.19
N VAL A 256 -9.62 33.03 53.12
CA VAL A 256 -10.60 34.13 53.10
C VAL A 256 -11.65 33.95 54.20
N LEU A 257 -12.16 32.72 54.38
CA LEU A 257 -13.12 32.41 55.43
C LEU A 257 -12.54 32.66 56.83
N ALA A 258 -11.29 32.27 57.08
CA ALA A 258 -10.61 32.52 58.35
C ALA A 258 -10.43 34.03 58.63
N ILE A 259 -10.06 34.83 57.63
CA ILE A 259 -9.93 36.29 57.76
C ILE A 259 -11.27 36.93 58.13
N VAL A 260 -12.35 36.53 57.46
CA VAL A 260 -13.70 37.05 57.74
C VAL A 260 -14.13 36.72 59.17
N GLN A 261 -13.93 35.48 59.61
CA GLN A 261 -14.29 35.05 60.96
C GLN A 261 -13.44 35.72 62.04
N LEU A 262 -12.14 35.87 61.82
CA LEU A 262 -11.24 36.53 62.76
C LEU A 262 -11.57 38.02 62.93
N SER A 263 -12.06 38.68 61.87
CA SER A 263 -12.40 40.11 61.88
C SER A 263 -13.57 40.48 62.82
N ALA A 264 -14.40 39.50 63.23
CA ALA A 264 -15.48 39.68 64.20
C ALA A 264 -15.20 39.09 65.59
N ARG A 265 -14.02 38.52 65.83
CA ARG A 265 -13.70 37.80 67.06
C ARG A 265 -13.92 38.63 68.33
N ASP A 266 -13.54 39.91 68.28
CA ASP A 266 -13.63 40.85 69.42
C ASP A 266 -14.75 41.90 69.24
N LYS A 267 -15.67 41.68 68.29
CA LYS A 267 -16.76 42.62 67.94
C LYS A 267 -18.11 41.91 67.84
N PRO A 268 -18.80 41.68 68.97
CA PRO A 268 -20.09 40.97 68.99
C PRO A 268 -21.14 41.57 68.05
N GLU A 269 -21.14 42.90 67.89
CA GLU A 269 -22.03 43.63 66.99
C GLU A 269 -21.80 43.35 65.50
N ALA A 270 -20.59 42.93 65.10
CA ALA A 270 -20.24 42.62 63.71
C ALA A 270 -20.51 41.15 63.34
N LYS A 271 -20.72 40.29 64.34
CA LYS A 271 -20.86 38.83 64.17
C LYS A 271 -21.97 38.41 63.19
N PRO A 272 -23.19 38.99 63.23
CA PRO A 272 -24.25 38.61 62.29
C PRO A 272 -23.87 38.90 60.82
N VAL A 273 -23.12 39.97 60.58
CA VAL A 273 -22.67 40.36 59.23
C VAL A 273 -21.55 39.43 58.75
N THR A 274 -20.58 39.12 59.60
CA THR A 274 -19.49 38.21 59.24
C THR A 274 -19.95 36.77 59.05
N ASP A 275 -20.92 36.30 59.84
CA ASP A 275 -21.53 34.97 59.66
C ASP A 275 -22.26 34.91 58.31
N SER A 276 -22.99 35.97 57.94
CA SER A 276 -23.63 36.08 56.62
C SER A 276 -22.62 36.10 55.46
N ILE A 277 -21.46 36.75 55.61
CA ILE A 277 -20.40 36.73 54.58
C ILE A 277 -19.76 35.34 54.50
N ALA A 278 -19.51 34.69 55.64
CA ALA A 278 -18.95 33.34 55.72
C ALA A 278 -19.86 32.29 55.07
N GLU A 279 -21.18 32.37 55.29
CA GLU A 279 -22.18 31.50 54.62
C GLU A 279 -22.09 31.62 53.08
N ARG A 280 -21.98 32.83 52.55
CA ARG A 280 -21.85 33.09 51.10
C ARG A 280 -20.55 32.58 50.50
N ILE A 281 -19.44 32.76 51.19
CA ILE A 281 -18.13 32.25 50.74
C ILE A 281 -18.17 30.73 50.61
N ARG A 282 -18.83 30.04 51.55
CA ARG A 282 -19.03 28.59 51.47
C ARG A 282 -19.91 28.20 50.28
N ALA A 283 -20.99 28.95 50.02
CA ALA A 283 -21.84 28.71 48.86
C ALA A 283 -21.08 28.85 47.52
N LEU A 284 -20.21 29.85 47.40
CA LEU A 284 -19.32 30.02 46.24
C LEU A 284 -18.36 28.84 46.07
N LEU A 285 -17.77 28.36 47.16
CA LEU A 285 -16.88 27.19 47.15
C LEU A 285 -17.62 25.94 46.66
N THR A 286 -18.83 25.69 47.16
CA THR A 286 -19.66 24.54 46.75
C THR A 286 -20.05 24.62 45.28
N ALA A 287 -20.46 25.80 44.80
CA ALA A 287 -20.78 25.98 43.38
C ALA A 287 -19.54 25.81 42.49
N HIS A 288 -18.36 26.23 42.96
CA HIS A 288 -17.10 26.00 42.28
C HIS A 288 -16.74 24.51 42.21
N GLU A 289 -16.94 23.73 43.29
CA GLU A 289 -16.71 22.28 43.30
C GLU A 289 -17.63 21.54 42.32
N VAL A 290 -18.92 21.89 42.29
CA VAL A 290 -19.90 21.30 41.36
C VAL A 290 -19.54 21.61 39.90
N SER A 291 -18.94 22.77 39.63
CA SER A 291 -18.49 23.17 38.30
C SER A 291 -17.24 22.42 37.78
N GLN A 292 -16.51 21.72 38.64
CA GLN A 292 -15.24 21.07 38.29
C GLN A 292 -15.39 19.54 38.08
N GLY A 293 -16.63 19.03 38.05
CA GLY A 293 -16.96 17.61 38.19
C GLY A 293 -16.50 16.66 37.06
N GLU A 294 -16.27 17.12 35.82
CA GLU A 294 -15.83 16.25 34.73
C GLU A 294 -14.85 16.96 33.78
N LEU A 295 -13.66 16.38 33.62
CA LEU A 295 -12.53 16.97 32.88
C LEU A 295 -12.79 17.20 31.37
N ASP A 296 -13.81 16.54 30.78
CA ASP A 296 -14.04 16.62 29.33
C ASP A 296 -15.03 17.72 28.91
N ARG A 297 -15.82 18.32 29.83
CA ARG A 297 -16.64 19.53 29.56
C ARG A 297 -16.91 20.32 30.84
N PRO A 298 -16.74 21.67 30.87
CA PRO A 298 -17.02 22.51 32.03
C PRO A 298 -18.52 22.78 32.17
N VAL A 299 -19.31 21.72 32.24
CA VAL A 299 -20.75 21.77 32.41
C VAL A 299 -21.15 21.05 33.68
N ALA A 300 -22.09 21.60 34.43
CA ALA A 300 -22.58 21.00 35.66
C ALA A 300 -24.10 20.82 35.60
N SER A 301 -24.58 19.73 36.20
CA SER A 301 -26.02 19.45 36.27
C SER A 301 -26.74 20.49 37.13
N LEU A 302 -27.77 21.13 36.56
CA LEU A 302 -28.66 22.04 37.30
C LEU A 302 -29.31 21.32 38.49
N ARG A 303 -29.71 20.06 38.30
CA ARG A 303 -30.25 19.22 39.37
C ARG A 303 -29.25 19.08 40.51
N ALA A 304 -28.00 18.72 40.22
CA ALA A 304 -26.96 18.56 41.22
C ALA A 304 -26.69 19.86 41.99
N LEU A 305 -26.71 21.02 41.31
CA LEU A 305 -26.56 22.32 41.94
C LEU A 305 -27.72 22.62 42.92
N VAL A 306 -28.96 22.38 42.52
CA VAL A 306 -30.16 22.58 43.37
C VAL A 306 -30.13 21.64 44.58
N GLU A 307 -29.85 20.36 44.36
CA GLU A 307 -29.75 19.36 45.43
C GLU A 307 -28.68 19.72 46.44
N THR A 308 -27.49 20.10 45.96
CA THR A 308 -26.37 20.48 46.83
C THR A 308 -26.67 21.75 47.63
N SER A 309 -27.42 22.69 47.05
CA SER A 309 -27.79 23.94 47.73
C SER A 309 -28.80 23.71 48.87
N LEU A 310 -29.73 22.77 48.69
CA LEU A 310 -30.77 22.43 49.67
C LEU A 310 -30.31 21.44 50.74
N ALA A 311 -29.33 20.58 50.42
CA ALA A 311 -28.86 19.49 51.27
C ALA A 311 -28.51 19.87 52.72
N PRO A 312 -27.89 21.04 53.03
CA PRO A 312 -27.51 21.38 54.40
C PRO A 312 -28.69 21.54 55.37
N TYR A 313 -29.89 21.84 54.86
CA TYR A 313 -31.07 22.15 55.67
C TYR A 313 -32.22 21.15 55.46
N ARG A 314 -32.26 20.45 54.32
CA ARG A 314 -33.30 19.46 54.01
C ARG A 314 -33.28 18.32 55.03
N SER A 315 -34.46 18.01 55.59
CA SER A 315 -34.63 16.91 56.54
C SER A 315 -36.06 16.35 56.45
N ALA A 316 -36.37 15.31 57.22
CA ALA A 316 -37.73 14.77 57.29
C ALA A 316 -38.79 15.82 57.72
N ARG A 317 -38.37 16.88 58.45
CA ARG A 317 -39.23 18.00 58.86
C ARG A 317 -39.18 19.19 57.90
N LEU A 318 -38.09 19.36 57.16
CA LEU A 318 -37.88 20.44 56.19
C LEU A 318 -37.87 19.86 54.78
N GLN A 319 -39.08 19.64 54.25
CA GLN A 319 -39.28 18.94 52.99
C GLN A 319 -39.08 19.87 51.79
N ALA A 320 -38.45 19.32 50.75
CA ALA A 320 -38.35 19.94 49.44
C ALA A 320 -38.59 18.90 48.33
N THR A 321 -39.33 19.32 47.30
CA THR A 321 -39.55 18.56 46.07
C THR A 321 -38.76 19.20 44.93
N ILE A 322 -38.03 18.39 44.16
CA ILE A 322 -37.11 18.84 43.12
C ILE A 322 -37.45 18.11 41.82
N GLU A 323 -38.11 18.80 40.89
CA GLU A 323 -38.60 18.25 39.63
C GLU A 323 -38.09 19.09 38.45
N GLY A 324 -37.81 18.45 37.32
CA GLY A 324 -37.33 19.14 36.13
C GLY A 324 -36.38 18.32 35.28
N ASP A 325 -36.16 18.80 34.05
CA ASP A 325 -35.38 18.13 33.01
C ASP A 325 -33.89 17.98 33.39
N GLU A 326 -33.21 17.01 32.78
CA GLU A 326 -31.76 16.88 32.93
C GLU A 326 -31.06 17.95 32.07
N ILE A 327 -30.53 18.98 32.73
CA ILE A 327 -29.94 20.14 32.09
C ILE A 327 -28.51 20.35 32.60
N LEU A 328 -27.58 20.52 31.67
CA LEU A 328 -26.19 20.84 31.92
C LEU A 328 -25.96 22.34 31.67
N LEU A 329 -25.49 23.04 32.71
CA LEU A 329 -25.19 24.47 32.66
C LEU A 329 -23.69 24.72 32.47
N PRO A 330 -23.29 25.71 31.65
CA PRO A 330 -21.90 26.16 31.61
C PRO A 330 -21.43 26.65 32.97
N ALA A 331 -20.16 26.38 33.32
CA ALA A 331 -19.52 26.83 34.56
C ALA A 331 -19.80 28.30 34.93
N ALA A 332 -19.83 29.19 33.94
CA ALA A 332 -20.09 30.62 34.13
C ALA A 332 -21.48 30.93 34.72
N GLN A 333 -22.48 30.06 34.51
CA GLN A 333 -23.84 30.21 35.05
C GLN A 333 -24.02 29.49 36.39
N VAL A 334 -23.23 28.44 36.65
CA VAL A 334 -23.33 27.60 37.86
C VAL A 334 -23.01 28.40 39.12
N THR A 335 -21.91 29.15 39.13
CA THR A 335 -21.49 29.94 40.31
C THR A 335 -22.51 31.01 40.73
N PRO A 336 -22.97 31.92 39.85
CA PRO A 336 -23.96 32.93 40.22
C PRO A 336 -25.34 32.32 40.53
N LEU A 337 -25.75 31.24 39.85
CA LEU A 337 -27.00 30.55 40.19
C LEU A 337 -26.93 29.88 41.57
N GLY A 338 -25.78 29.27 41.92
CA GLY A 338 -25.54 28.70 43.24
C GLY A 338 -25.66 29.73 44.36
N LEU A 339 -25.21 30.97 44.13
CA LEU A 339 -25.44 32.07 45.07
C LEU A 339 -26.93 32.39 45.26
N VAL A 340 -27.69 32.47 44.16
CA VAL A 340 -29.14 32.74 44.24
C VAL A 340 -29.85 31.63 45.01
N LEU A 341 -29.57 30.37 44.69
CA LEU A 341 -30.14 29.21 45.36
C LEU A 341 -29.79 29.16 46.85
N HIS A 342 -28.55 29.52 47.21
CA HIS A 342 -28.14 29.62 48.60
C HIS A 342 -28.92 30.71 49.34
N GLU A 343 -29.03 31.92 48.78
CA GLU A 343 -29.80 33.00 49.41
C GLU A 343 -31.29 32.63 49.55
N LEU A 344 -31.90 31.98 48.54
CA LEU A 344 -33.27 31.47 48.63
C LEU A 344 -33.41 30.42 49.75
N THR A 345 -32.48 29.47 49.80
CA THR A 345 -32.46 28.41 50.83
C THR A 345 -32.33 29.01 52.24
N THR A 346 -31.40 29.93 52.44
CA THR A 346 -31.21 30.58 53.76
C THR A 346 -32.42 31.44 54.16
N ASN A 347 -33.05 32.13 53.21
CA ASN A 347 -34.27 32.89 53.46
C ASN A 347 -35.42 31.98 53.86
N ALA A 348 -35.58 30.83 53.21
CA ALA A 348 -36.61 29.85 53.55
C ALA A 348 -36.45 29.33 54.99
N VAL A 349 -35.21 29.10 55.46
CA VAL A 349 -34.91 28.69 56.84
C VAL A 349 -35.15 29.80 57.85
N LYS A 350 -34.74 31.04 57.54
CA LYS A 350 -34.75 32.16 58.50
C LYS A 350 -36.12 32.83 58.60
N TYR A 351 -36.83 32.94 57.47
CA TYR A 351 -38.02 33.80 57.34
C TYR A 351 -39.17 33.16 56.54
N GLY A 352 -38.89 32.13 55.74
CA GLY A 352 -39.83 31.54 54.79
C GLY A 352 -40.40 30.19 55.22
N ALA A 353 -40.67 29.32 54.23
CA ALA A 353 -41.42 28.08 54.43
C ALA A 353 -40.88 27.20 55.55
N TRP A 354 -39.57 26.98 55.58
CA TRP A 354 -38.95 26.09 56.55
C TRP A 354 -38.90 26.65 57.97
N SER A 355 -39.04 27.97 58.16
CA SER A 355 -39.18 28.56 59.49
C SER A 355 -40.55 28.31 60.13
N GLN A 356 -41.60 28.09 59.31
CA GLN A 356 -43.00 27.93 59.76
C GLN A 356 -43.53 26.50 59.54
N GLY A 357 -42.67 25.54 59.17
CA GLY A 357 -43.06 24.15 58.92
C GLY A 357 -43.74 23.91 57.56
N GLY A 358 -43.61 24.86 56.63
CA GLY A 358 -44.03 24.75 55.24
C GLY A 358 -43.09 23.93 54.36
N THR A 359 -43.35 23.92 53.06
CA THR A 359 -42.60 23.13 52.07
C THR A 359 -42.03 23.99 50.95
N ILE A 360 -40.95 23.49 50.33
CA ILE A 360 -40.31 24.10 49.16
C ILE A 360 -40.51 23.20 47.96
N GLU A 361 -40.83 23.81 46.83
CA GLU A 361 -40.95 23.15 45.53
C GLU A 361 -40.02 23.88 44.55
N VAL A 362 -39.10 23.14 43.94
CA VAL A 362 -38.23 23.67 42.90
C VAL A 362 -38.53 22.90 41.62
N ARG A 363 -39.02 23.63 40.62
CA ARG A 363 -39.35 23.11 39.29
C ARG A 363 -38.57 23.84 38.22
N TRP A 364 -38.15 23.15 37.18
CA TRP A 364 -37.66 23.82 35.98
C TRP A 364 -38.01 23.05 34.71
N ASP A 365 -38.15 23.81 33.63
CA ASP A 365 -38.37 23.29 32.29
C ASP A 365 -37.60 24.12 31.26
N ARG A 366 -37.22 23.48 30.15
CA ARG A 366 -36.57 24.16 29.04
C ARG A 366 -37.62 24.74 28.07
N GLN A 367 -37.58 26.06 27.89
CA GLN A 367 -38.45 26.81 26.99
C GLN A 367 -37.63 27.38 25.82
N GLY A 368 -37.44 26.57 24.77
CA GLY A 368 -36.62 26.93 23.63
C GLY A 368 -35.15 27.13 24.01
N ASN A 369 -34.69 28.39 24.01
CA ASN A 369 -33.32 28.77 24.33
C ASN A 369 -33.17 29.34 25.74
N GLU A 370 -34.17 29.15 26.59
CA GLU A 370 -34.16 29.57 28.00
C GLU A 370 -34.58 28.41 28.90
N ILE A 371 -34.08 28.42 30.14
CA ILE A 371 -34.58 27.59 31.23
C ILE A 371 -35.41 28.48 32.13
N ARG A 372 -36.63 28.06 32.39
CA ARG A 372 -37.47 28.70 33.38
C ARG A 372 -37.46 27.84 34.64
N MET A 373 -36.87 28.35 35.70
CA MET A 373 -36.85 27.71 37.02
C MET A 373 -37.78 28.47 37.97
N VAL A 374 -38.67 27.74 38.62
CA VAL A 374 -39.61 28.25 39.60
C VAL A 374 -39.26 27.67 40.96
N TRP A 375 -39.00 28.56 41.91
CA TRP A 375 -38.90 28.25 43.32
C TRP A 375 -40.17 28.71 44.01
N ARG A 376 -40.90 27.77 44.62
CA ARG A 376 -42.15 28.03 45.33
C ARG A 376 -42.04 27.61 46.78
N GLU A 377 -42.30 28.55 47.68
CA GLU A 377 -42.48 28.32 49.10
C GLU A 377 -43.96 28.29 49.42
N ARG A 378 -44.41 27.29 50.18
CA ARG A 378 -45.82 27.13 50.60
C ARG A 378 -45.91 26.99 52.11
N GLY A 379 -47.01 27.48 52.67
CA GLY A 379 -47.29 27.39 54.12
C GLY A 379 -46.65 28.51 54.93
N VAL A 380 -46.42 29.67 54.30
CA VAL A 380 -45.98 30.91 54.95
C VAL A 380 -47.09 31.93 54.82
N VAL A 381 -47.54 32.50 55.93
CA VAL A 381 -48.42 33.68 55.88
C VAL A 381 -47.52 34.92 55.78
N VAL A 382 -47.52 35.57 54.60
CA VAL A 382 -46.76 36.79 54.38
C VAL A 382 -47.66 37.99 54.64
N GLU A 383 -47.71 38.48 55.88
CA GLU A 383 -48.63 39.57 56.26
C GLU A 383 -48.22 40.95 55.72
N GLN A 384 -46.95 41.19 55.37
CA GLN A 384 -46.48 42.44 54.73
C GLN A 384 -45.28 42.23 53.80
N GLN A 385 -45.27 42.89 52.64
CA GLN A 385 -44.07 42.98 51.79
C GLN A 385 -42.96 43.73 52.57
N PRO A 386 -41.73 43.21 52.65
CA PRO A 386 -40.66 43.92 53.34
C PRO A 386 -40.32 45.23 52.61
N GLU A 387 -40.62 46.38 53.22
CA GLU A 387 -40.36 47.73 52.64
C GLU A 387 -38.87 48.00 52.35
N ARG A 388 -37.94 47.24 52.98
CA ARG A 388 -36.50 47.38 52.79
C ARG A 388 -35.95 46.29 51.87
N ARG A 389 -35.36 46.69 50.75
CA ARG A 389 -34.48 45.83 49.94
C ARG A 389 -33.20 45.52 50.72
N GLY A 390 -33.18 44.39 51.41
CA GLY A 390 -32.00 43.89 52.11
C GLY A 390 -30.86 43.51 51.17
N PHE A 391 -29.66 43.30 51.72
CA PHE A 391 -28.44 42.96 50.96
C PHE A 391 -28.60 41.71 50.08
N GLY A 392 -29.27 40.65 50.56
CA GLY A 392 -29.54 39.44 49.77
C GLY A 392 -30.37 39.69 48.49
N SER A 393 -31.30 40.65 48.53
CA SER A 393 -32.08 41.03 47.36
C SER A 393 -31.24 41.72 46.28
N MET A 394 -30.24 42.52 46.67
CA MET A 394 -29.33 43.17 45.72
C MET A 394 -28.35 42.16 45.11
N LEU A 395 -27.89 41.20 45.90
CA LEU A 395 -27.03 40.12 45.41
C LEU A 395 -27.73 39.24 44.38
N MET A 396 -28.97 38.82 44.64
CA MET A 396 -29.74 38.02 43.69
C MET A 396 -29.91 38.72 42.34
N ILE A 397 -30.17 40.04 42.34
CA ILE A 397 -30.28 40.84 41.11
C ILE A 397 -28.92 40.91 40.37
N SER A 398 -27.82 41.10 41.11
CA SER A 398 -26.48 41.11 40.51
C SER A 398 -26.07 39.76 39.94
N ALA A 399 -26.39 38.67 40.64
CA ALA A 399 -26.13 37.30 40.18
C ALA A 399 -26.95 36.98 38.92
N ALA A 400 -28.20 37.44 38.84
CA ALA A 400 -29.03 37.28 37.65
C ALA A 400 -28.41 37.91 36.40
N ARG A 401 -27.82 39.10 36.54
CA ARG A 401 -27.07 39.74 35.44
C ARG A 401 -25.84 38.94 35.03
N GLN A 402 -25.14 38.28 35.96
CA GLN A 402 -23.92 37.52 35.67
C GLN A 402 -24.19 36.24 34.87
N PHE A 403 -25.31 35.55 35.14
CA PHE A 403 -25.74 34.42 34.29
C PHE A 403 -26.53 34.85 33.05
N GLY A 404 -26.71 36.16 32.82
CA GLY A 404 -27.36 36.71 31.63
C GLY A 404 -28.88 36.56 31.62
N GLY A 405 -29.50 36.37 32.78
CA GLY A 405 -30.92 36.04 32.92
C GLY A 405 -31.73 37.05 33.73
N THR A 406 -32.95 36.66 34.08
CA THR A 406 -33.88 37.48 34.89
C THR A 406 -34.29 36.75 36.17
N LEU A 407 -34.68 37.54 37.17
CA LEU A 407 -35.19 37.03 38.45
C LEU A 407 -36.37 37.90 38.88
N GLU A 408 -37.54 37.28 38.98
CA GLU A 408 -38.79 37.90 39.38
C GLU A 408 -39.28 37.26 40.68
N ARG A 409 -39.89 38.06 41.55
CA ARG A 409 -40.36 37.61 42.87
C ARG A 409 -41.79 38.08 43.08
N ASP A 410 -42.66 37.14 43.44
CA ASP A 410 -44.06 37.41 43.76
C ASP A 410 -44.43 36.82 45.12
N PHE A 411 -45.12 37.60 45.94
CA PHE A 411 -45.56 37.21 47.27
C PHE A 411 -47.05 36.95 47.23
N HIS A 412 -47.44 35.71 47.52
CA HIS A 412 -48.82 35.27 47.55
C HIS A 412 -49.28 35.11 49.01
N GLY A 413 -50.60 35.00 49.20
CA GLY A 413 -51.18 34.77 50.52
C GLY A 413 -50.76 33.43 51.17
N ASP A 414 -50.19 32.50 50.40
CA ASP A 414 -49.75 31.18 50.84
C ASP A 414 -48.22 30.97 50.77
N GLY A 415 -47.46 31.99 50.35
CA GLY A 415 -45.99 31.96 50.37
C GLY A 415 -45.30 32.81 49.31
N LEU A 416 -44.09 32.43 48.91
CA LEU A 416 -43.22 33.16 47.98
C LEU A 416 -43.02 32.35 46.70
N GLU A 417 -43.12 33.01 45.55
CA GLU A 417 -42.68 32.49 44.26
C GLU A 417 -41.52 33.30 43.70
N VAL A 418 -40.50 32.60 43.24
CA VAL A 418 -39.36 33.20 42.55
C VAL A 418 -39.19 32.51 41.20
N VAL A 419 -39.29 33.29 40.14
CA VAL A 419 -39.08 32.82 38.76
C VAL A 419 -37.73 33.29 38.28
N ILE A 420 -36.88 32.34 37.91
CA ILE A 420 -35.52 32.56 37.42
C ILE A 420 -35.47 32.08 35.97
N THR A 421 -35.10 32.97 35.06
CA THR A 421 -34.94 32.64 33.65
C THR A 421 -33.47 32.71 33.28
N LEU A 422 -32.93 31.62 32.74
CA LEU A 422 -31.52 31.50 32.35
C LEU A 422 -31.42 31.24 30.85
N PRO A 423 -30.61 31.98 30.07
CA PRO A 423 -30.38 31.65 28.67
C PRO A 423 -29.52 30.38 28.58
N VAL A 424 -29.89 29.46 27.70
CA VAL A 424 -29.05 28.33 27.31
C VAL A 424 -28.46 28.64 25.95
N LYS A 425 -27.29 28.09 25.64
CA LYS A 425 -26.81 28.03 24.27
C LYS A 425 -26.85 26.56 23.87
N ASP A 426 -27.42 26.28 22.70
CA ASP A 426 -27.44 24.93 22.12
C ASP A 426 -26.05 24.31 21.99
#